data_AF-A0A7K3GTE1-F1
#
_entry.id   AF-A0A7K3GTE1-F1
#
_cell.length_a   1.000
_cell.length_b   1.000
_cell.length_c   1.000
_cell.angle_alpha   90.00
_cell.angle_beta   90.00
_cell.angle_gamma   90.00
#
_symmetry.space_group_name_H-M   'P 1'
#
loop_
_entity.id
_entity.type
_entity.pdbx_description
1 polymer ?
#
loop_
_entity_poly.entity_id
_entity_poly.type
_entity_poly.pdbx_seq_one_letter_code
_entity_poly.pdbx_strand_id
1 'polypeptide(L)' 'SQAPAVVRLRRRLADGLRAALIARRDPDLLADWAHAAWGEDDLDVWRALATVRPTAATRSRLAALESDLTAPGPW' A
#
# COMPACT_ATOMS: atom_id res chain seq x y z
N SER A 1 19.34 -9.85 -2.25
CA SER A 1 20.29 -9.16 -3.15
C SER A 1 19.85 -7.73 -3.41
N GLN A 2 20.56 -6.76 -2.84
CA GLN A 2 20.29 -5.31 -2.93
C GLN A 2 21.06 -4.69 -4.11
N ALA A 3 20.96 -5.26 -5.31
CA ALA A 3 21.55 -4.64 -6.49
C ALA A 3 20.76 -3.35 -6.79
N PRO A 4 21.37 -2.16 -6.80
CA PRO A 4 20.65 -0.89 -6.93
C PRO A 4 19.79 -0.81 -8.20
N ALA A 5 20.23 -1.46 -9.28
CA ALA A 5 19.47 -1.55 -10.52
C ALA A 5 18.19 -2.39 -10.39
N VAL A 6 18.24 -3.52 -9.67
CA VAL A 6 17.08 -4.39 -9.41
C VAL A 6 16.07 -3.69 -8.50
N VAL A 7 16.54 -2.92 -7.52
CA VAL A 7 15.65 -2.12 -6.65
C VAL A 7 14.91 -1.06 -7.45
N ARG A 8 15.60 -0.33 -8.35
CA ARG A 8 14.96 0.67 -9.23
C ARG A 8 13.95 0.04 -10.17
N LEU A 9 14.30 -1.09 -10.79
CA LEU A 9 13.39 -1.80 -11.68
C LEU A 9 12.17 -2.32 -10.93
N ARG A 10 12.36 -2.90 -9.74
CA ARG A 10 11.27 -3.40 -8.90
C ARG A 10 10.35 -2.27 -8.44
N ARG A 11 10.90 -1.10 -8.08
CA ARG A 11 10.10 0.09 -7.77
C ARG A 11 9.27 0.54 -8.95
N ARG A 12 9.86 0.69 -10.13
CA ARG A 12 9.14 1.14 -11.33
C ARG A 12 8.02 0.17 -11.75
N LEU A 13 8.25 -1.15 -11.60
CA LEU A 13 7.23 -2.16 -11.82
C LEU A 13 6.13 -2.11 -10.75
N ALA A 14 6.49 -1.93 -9.48
CA ALA A 14 5.53 -1.74 -8.41
C ALA A 14 4.67 -0.50 -8.63
N ASP A 15 5.26 0.64 -9.01
CA ASP A 15 4.52 1.88 -9.26
C ASP A 15 3.50 1.72 -10.40
N GLY A 16 3.89 1.05 -11.49
CA GLY A 16 3.00 0.76 -12.61
C GLY A 16 1.88 -0.23 -12.25
N LEU A 17 2.21 -1.28 -11.51
CA LEU A 17 1.23 -2.27 -11.05
C LEU A 17 0.25 -1.66 -10.05
N ARG A 18 0.75 -0.84 -9.11
CA ARG A 18 -0.05 -0.08 -8.13
C ARG A 18 -1.10 0.78 -8.82
N ALA A 19 -0.70 1.56 -9.81
CA ALA A 19 -1.61 2.44 -10.55
C ALA A 19 -2.74 1.64 -11.22
N ALA A 20 -2.41 0.51 -11.85
CA ALA A 20 -3.40 -0.36 -12.48
C ALA A 20 -4.35 -1.00 -11.44
N LEU A 21 -3.83 -1.40 -10.28
CA LEU A 21 -4.58 -2.00 -9.18
C LEU A 21 -5.59 -1.01 -8.59
N ILE A 22 -5.15 0.21 -8.31
CA ILE A 22 -6.00 1.30 -7.80
C ILE A 22 -7.06 1.67 -8.84
N ALA A 23 -6.72 1.71 -10.13
CA ALA A 23 -7.69 2.00 -11.20
C ALA A 23 -8.78 0.92 -11.31
N ARG A 24 -8.40 -0.37 -11.16
CA ARG A 24 -9.32 -1.50 -11.24
C ARG A 24 -10.24 -1.62 -10.00
N ARG A 25 -9.77 -1.18 -8.82
CA ARG A 25 -10.49 -1.26 -7.54
C ARG A 25 -11.04 -2.67 -7.19
N ASP A 26 -10.33 -3.70 -7.62
CA ASP A 26 -10.67 -5.09 -7.31
C ASP A 26 -10.32 -5.38 -5.84
N PRO A 27 -11.31 -5.68 -4.97
CA PRO A 27 -11.08 -5.78 -3.53
C PRO A 27 -10.15 -6.94 -3.14
N ASP A 28 -10.11 -8.03 -3.91
CA ASP A 28 -9.27 -9.18 -3.57
C ASP A 28 -7.81 -8.90 -3.99
N LEU A 29 -7.60 -8.32 -5.17
CA LEU A 29 -6.26 -7.89 -5.58
C LEU A 29 -5.69 -6.79 -4.66
N LEU A 30 -6.54 -5.87 -4.21
CA LEU A 30 -6.13 -4.83 -3.25
C LEU A 30 -5.75 -5.44 -1.89
N ALA A 31 -6.47 -6.46 -1.43
CA ALA A 31 -6.14 -7.18 -0.21
C ALA A 31 -4.81 -7.96 -0.35
N ASP A 32 -4.61 -8.65 -1.47
CA ASP A 32 -3.36 -9.38 -1.74
C ASP A 32 -2.15 -8.45 -1.77
N TRP A 33 -2.28 -7.25 -2.36
CA TRP A 33 -1.25 -6.22 -2.34
C TRP A 33 -0.99 -5.69 -0.93
N ALA A 34 -2.05 -5.35 -0.18
CA ALA A 34 -1.97 -4.80 1.16
C ALA A 34 -1.35 -5.78 2.17
N HIS A 35 -1.48 -7.09 1.94
CA HIS A 35 -0.86 -8.13 2.76
C HIS A 35 0.52 -8.57 2.27
N ALA A 36 1.00 -8.07 1.13
CA ALA A 36 2.35 -8.33 0.67
C ALA A 36 3.37 -7.49 1.46
N ALA A 37 4.54 -8.08 1.76
CA ALA A 37 5.62 -7.43 2.53
C ALA A 37 6.18 -6.11 1.94
N TRP A 38 5.75 -5.73 0.74
CA TRP A 38 6.14 -4.52 0.05
C TRP A 38 4.96 -3.56 -0.23
N GLY A 39 3.73 -3.97 0.07
CA GLY A 39 2.51 -3.17 -0.04
C GLY A 39 1.81 -2.89 1.30
N GLU A 40 2.33 -3.45 2.40
CA GLU A 40 1.77 -3.29 3.76
C GLU A 40 1.73 -1.82 4.23
N ASP A 41 2.63 -0.99 3.70
CA ASP A 41 2.76 0.44 4.03
C ASP A 41 2.19 1.35 2.92
N ASP A 42 1.51 0.77 1.92
CA ASP A 42 0.96 1.53 0.79
C ASP A 42 -0.37 2.18 1.16
N LEU A 43 -0.31 3.44 1.62
CA LEU A 43 -1.46 4.20 2.07
C LEU A 43 -2.59 4.29 1.02
N ASP A 44 -2.26 4.51 -0.26
CA ASP A 44 -3.29 4.68 -1.29
C ASP A 44 -4.03 3.37 -1.56
N VAL A 45 -3.33 2.22 -1.46
CA VAL A 45 -3.97 0.91 -1.58
C VAL A 45 -4.86 0.61 -0.37
N TRP A 46 -4.41 0.92 0.86
CA TRP A 46 -5.26 0.79 2.05
C TRP A 46 -6.49 1.70 1.99
N ARG A 47 -6.35 2.92 1.48
CA ARG A 47 -7.48 3.83 1.26
C ARG A 47 -8.43 3.30 0.19
N ALA A 48 -7.92 2.80 -0.93
CA ALA A 48 -8.74 2.17 -1.96
C ALA A 48 -9.47 0.93 -1.42
N LEU A 49 -8.79 0.06 -0.68
CA LEU A 49 -9.39 -1.12 -0.04
C LEU A 49 -10.47 -0.74 0.97
N ALA A 50 -10.25 0.29 1.79
CA ALA A 50 -11.25 0.79 2.72
C ALA A 50 -12.51 1.32 2.01
N THR A 51 -12.36 1.88 0.80
CA THR A 51 -13.52 2.35 0.00
C THR A 51 -14.37 1.21 -0.55
N VAL A 52 -13.75 0.08 -0.92
CA VAL A 52 -14.46 -1.06 -1.54
C VAL A 52 -14.87 -2.14 -0.54
N ARG A 53 -14.13 -2.30 0.57
CA ARG A 53 -14.37 -3.31 1.61
C ARG A 53 -14.06 -2.71 3.00
N PRO A 54 -14.97 -1.91 3.58
CA PRO A 54 -14.75 -1.18 4.83
C PRO A 54 -14.86 -2.06 6.08
N THR A 55 -13.94 -3.00 6.25
CA THR A 55 -13.85 -3.81 7.49
C THR A 55 -13.22 -3.01 8.65
N ALA A 56 -13.43 -3.46 9.88
CA ALA A 56 -12.79 -2.87 11.05
C ALA A 56 -11.26 -2.97 10.96
N ALA A 57 -10.74 -4.13 10.54
CA ALA A 57 -9.31 -4.35 10.38
C ALA A 57 -8.67 -3.38 9.36
N THR A 58 -9.30 -3.21 8.20
CA THR A 58 -8.83 -2.28 7.16
C THR A 58 -8.80 -0.84 7.67
N ARG A 59 -9.83 -0.42 8.42
CA ARG A 59 -9.90 0.93 9.00
C ARG A 59 -8.85 1.15 10.09
N SER A 60 -8.64 0.18 10.97
CA SER A 60 -7.61 0.25 12.01
C SER A 60 -6.21 0.34 11.42
N ARG A 61 -5.91 -0.46 10.37
CA ARG A 61 -4.61 -0.40 9.70
C ARG A 61 -4.39 0.92 8.95
N LEU A 62 -5.41 1.42 8.25
CA LEU A 62 -5.34 2.74 7.59
C LEU A 62 -5.07 3.86 8.61
N ALA A 63 -5.78 3.86 9.74
CA ALA A 63 -5.58 4.87 10.78
C ALA A 63 -4.16 4.82 11.39
N ALA A 64 -3.58 3.63 11.54
CA ALA A 64 -2.19 3.48 12.00
C ALA A 64 -1.20 4.11 11.00
N LEU A 65 -1.36 3.82 9.70
CA LEU A 65 -0.52 4.40 8.66
C LEU A 65 -0.65 5.92 8.56
N GLU A 66 -1.87 6.45 8.70
CA GLU A 66 -2.10 7.90 8.73
C GLU A 66 -1.46 8.53 9.98
N SER A 67 -1.52 7.86 11.13
CA SER A 67 -0.85 8.30 12.35
C SER A 67 0.67 8.36 12.17
N ASP A 68 1.30 7.33 11.58
CA ASP A 68 2.75 7.29 11.34
C ASP A 68 3.22 8.43 10.42
N LEU A 69 2.41 8.82 9.43
CA LEU A 69 2.70 9.96 8.55
C LEU A 69 2.57 11.31 9.26
N THR A 70 1.68 11.41 10.25
CA THR A 70 1.46 12.63 11.03
C THR A 70 2.35 12.74 12.27
N ALA A 71 2.98 11.65 12.69
CA ALA A 71 3.90 11.65 13.81
C ALA A 71 5.10 12.56 13.48
N PRO A 72 5.41 13.56 14.31
CA PRO A 72 6.62 14.35 14.12
C PRO A 72 7.81 13.39 14.20
N GLY A 73 8.55 13.26 13.10
CA GLY A 73 9.73 12.40 13.07
C GLY A 73 10.67 12.76 14.23
N PRO A 74 11.35 11.79 14.85
CA PRO A 74 12.29 12.08 15.92
C PRO A 74 13.48 12.83 15.30
N TRP A 75 13.49 14.16 15.46
CA TRP A 75 14.65 15.00 15.20
C TRP A 75 15.58 14.95 16.40
#